data_AF-A0A957G8X1-F1
#
_entry.id   AF-A0A957G8X1-F1
#
_cell.length_a   1.000
_cell.length_b   1.000
_cell.length_c   1.000
_cell.angle_alpha   90.00
_cell.angle_beta   90.00
_cell.angle_gamma   90.00
#
_symmetry.space_group_name_H-M   'P 1'
#
loop_
_entity.id
_entity.type
_entity.pdbx_description
1 polymer ?
#
loop_
_entity_poly.entity_id
_entity_poly.type
_entity_poly.pdbx_seq_one_letter_code
_entity_poly.pdbx_strand_id
1 'polypeptide(L)'
;AVAEPDDLLSLARWHIRRQEYDEAETMLRQALAGEMPLALYQELVQELAYLLKRTGRSDEAVKYWQQIAVTSLDSVLGHLELAKYYEWQRRDWGEAIYWTEQALEIVGQMRPQPPTPENWRQIELLEDELRHRHARLERKSFHT
;
A
#
# COMPACT_ATOMS: atom_id res chain seq x y z
N ALA A 1 -19.36 -11.91 23.58
CA ALA A 1 -18.46 -12.46 22.57
C ALA A 1 -17.61 -11.32 22.05
N VAL A 2 -16.30 -11.47 21.97
CA VAL A 2 -15.47 -10.54 21.19
C VAL A 2 -15.85 -10.77 19.73
N ALA A 3 -16.12 -9.71 18.96
CA ALA A 3 -16.45 -9.85 17.55
C ALA A 3 -15.22 -10.41 16.80
N GLU A 4 -15.45 -11.34 15.87
CA GLU A 4 -14.36 -11.92 15.08
C GLU A 4 -13.73 -10.86 14.17
N PRO A 5 -12.43 -10.97 13.82
CA PRO A 5 -11.75 -9.96 13.00
C PRO A 5 -12.44 -9.69 11.64
N ASP A 6 -13.02 -10.71 11.01
CA ASP A 6 -13.79 -10.59 9.76
C ASP A 6 -15.09 -9.77 9.92
N ASP A 7 -15.77 -9.93 11.05
CA ASP A 7 -16.97 -9.17 11.37
C ASP A 7 -16.62 -7.69 11.62
N LEU A 8 -15.53 -7.45 12.35
CA LEU A 8 -15.03 -6.10 12.60
C LEU A 8 -14.58 -5.40 11.32
N LEU A 9 -13.92 -6.12 10.40
CA LEU A 9 -13.57 -5.60 9.08
C LEU A 9 -14.82 -5.22 8.28
N SER A 10 -15.85 -6.08 8.29
CA SER A 10 -17.11 -5.84 7.60
C SER A 10 -17.85 -4.61 8.15
N LEU A 11 -17.89 -4.47 9.48
CA LEU A 11 -18.48 -3.31 10.16
C LEU A 11 -17.67 -2.02 9.89
N ALA A 12 -16.33 -2.09 9.94
CA ALA A 12 -15.48 -0.96 9.63
C ALA A 12 -15.75 -0.43 8.21
N ARG A 13 -15.86 -1.32 7.22
CA ARG A 13 -16.22 -0.95 5.84
C ARG A 13 -17.58 -0.28 5.74
N TRP A 14 -18.55 -0.72 6.54
CA TRP A 14 -19.87 -0.09 6.62
C TRP A 14 -19.78 1.35 7.16
N HIS A 15 -19.05 1.56 8.26
CA HIS A 15 -18.79 2.89 8.82
C HIS A 15 -18.02 3.80 7.84
N ILE A 16 -17.01 3.24 7.14
CA ILE A 16 -16.26 3.96 6.09
C ILE A 16 -17.19 4.52 5.01
N ARG A 17 -18.15 3.73 4.52
CA ARG A 17 -19.11 4.19 3.50
C ARG A 17 -20.02 5.32 4.00
N ARG A 18 -20.20 5.41 5.31
CA ARG A 18 -20.98 6.46 6.00
C ARG A 18 -20.13 7.65 6.44
N GLN A 19 -18.82 7.62 6.16
CA GLN A 19 -17.84 8.62 6.60
C GLN A 19 -17.68 8.72 8.13
N GLU A 20 -18.08 7.66 8.84
CA GLU A 20 -17.92 7.50 10.30
C GLU A 20 -16.51 6.93 10.56
N TYR A 21 -15.49 7.78 10.38
CA TYR A 21 -14.10 7.33 10.28
C TYR A 21 -13.50 6.91 11.63
N ASP A 22 -13.91 7.52 12.73
CA ASP A 22 -13.38 7.21 14.07
C ASP A 22 -13.86 5.83 14.54
N GLU A 23 -15.14 5.52 14.27
CA GLU A 23 -15.73 4.21 14.54
C GLU A 23 -15.08 3.12 13.68
N ALA A 24 -14.89 3.40 12.39
CA ALA A 24 -14.22 2.47 11.48
C ALA A 24 -12.79 2.15 11.94
N GLU A 25 -12.03 3.17 12.33
CA GLU A 25 -10.66 2.98 12.82
C GLU A 25 -10.63 2.15 14.10
N THR A 26 -11.53 2.44 15.04
CA THR A 26 -11.64 1.70 16.30
C THR A 26 -11.83 0.21 16.02
N MET A 27 -12.74 -0.13 15.09
CA MET A 27 -12.99 -1.51 14.70
C MET A 27 -11.78 -2.17 14.02
N LEU A 28 -11.11 -1.48 13.10
CA LEU A 28 -9.92 -2.02 12.42
C LEU A 28 -8.78 -2.29 13.42
N ARG A 29 -8.54 -1.36 14.35
CA ARG A 29 -7.51 -1.54 15.39
C ARG A 29 -7.87 -2.65 16.36
N GLN A 30 -9.15 -2.80 16.72
CA GLN A 30 -9.63 -3.91 17.53
C GLN A 30 -9.43 -5.25 16.82
N ALA A 31 -9.75 -5.33 15.53
CA ALA A 31 -9.55 -6.54 14.73
C ALA A 31 -8.06 -6.95 14.73
N LEU A 32 -7.16 -5.98 14.48
CA LEU A 32 -5.71 -6.19 14.44
C LEU A 32 -5.08 -6.60 15.79
N ALA A 33 -5.80 -6.53 16.90
CA ALA A 33 -5.29 -6.96 18.21
C ALA A 33 -5.34 -8.50 18.41
N GLY A 34 -6.09 -9.21 17.57
CA GLY A 34 -6.23 -10.67 17.62
C GLY A 34 -5.26 -11.41 16.70
N GLU A 35 -5.13 -12.71 16.92
CA GLU A 35 -4.48 -13.61 15.97
C GLU A 35 -5.40 -13.86 14.76
N MET A 36 -4.82 -13.89 13.57
CA MET A 36 -5.55 -14.12 12.33
C MET A 36 -4.64 -14.66 11.23
N PRO A 37 -5.21 -15.25 10.16
CA PRO A 37 -4.44 -15.60 8.96
C PRO A 37 -3.81 -14.37 8.29
N LEU A 38 -2.65 -14.56 7.67
CA LEU A 38 -1.88 -13.48 7.02
C LEU A 38 -2.71 -12.68 6.01
N ALA A 39 -3.54 -13.35 5.21
CA ALA A 39 -4.37 -12.69 4.21
C ALA A 39 -5.36 -11.69 4.83
N LEU A 40 -6.01 -12.07 5.93
CA LEU A 40 -6.93 -11.18 6.66
C LEU A 40 -6.18 -10.03 7.34
N TYR A 41 -5.01 -10.32 7.90
CA TYR A 41 -4.13 -9.28 8.46
C TYR A 41 -3.77 -8.23 7.42
N GLN A 42 -3.34 -8.66 6.22
CA GLN A 42 -2.99 -7.75 5.13
C GLN A 42 -4.18 -6.89 4.70
N GLU A 43 -5.38 -7.47 4.61
CA GLU A 43 -6.60 -6.75 4.27
C GLU A 43 -6.96 -5.68 5.31
N LEU A 44 -6.88 -6.02 6.59
CA LEU A 44 -7.12 -5.10 7.70
C LEU A 44 -6.10 -3.96 7.76
N VAL A 45 -4.81 -4.28 7.62
CA VAL A 45 -3.72 -3.30 7.57
C VAL A 45 -3.91 -2.35 6.39
N GLN A 46 -4.29 -2.87 5.22
CA GLN A 46 -4.55 -2.08 4.03
C GLN A 46 -5.73 -1.12 4.21
N GLU A 47 -6.85 -1.60 4.75
CA GLU A 47 -8.01 -0.75 5.03
C GLU A 47 -7.68 0.36 6.04
N LEU A 48 -6.93 0.04 7.09
CA LEU A 48 -6.50 1.02 8.09
C LEU A 48 -5.55 2.06 7.47
N ALA A 49 -4.59 1.63 6.66
CA ALA A 49 -3.66 2.51 5.99
C ALA A 49 -4.38 3.49 5.04
N TYR A 50 -5.37 3.01 4.29
CA TYR A 50 -6.22 3.87 3.45
C TYR A 50 -7.07 4.84 4.26
N LEU A 51 -7.68 4.38 5.36
CA LEU A 51 -8.47 5.24 6.25
C LEU A 51 -7.63 6.37 6.84
N LEU A 52 -6.43 6.05 7.34
CA LEU A 52 -5.49 7.03 7.88
C LEU A 52 -5.07 8.05 6.83
N LYS A 53 -4.71 7.59 5.62
CA LYS A 53 -4.37 8.47 4.51
C LYS A 53 -5.53 9.39 4.14
N ARG A 54 -6.76 8.87 4.03
CA ARG A 54 -7.97 9.65 3.72
C ARG A 54 -8.28 10.71 4.77
N THR A 55 -7.95 10.44 6.03
CA THR A 55 -8.15 11.37 7.16
C THR A 55 -6.96 12.29 7.40
N GLY A 56 -6.02 12.37 6.45
CA GLY A 56 -4.87 13.28 6.51
C GLY A 56 -3.71 12.80 7.38
N ARG A 57 -3.81 11.62 8.01
CA ARG A 57 -2.80 11.04 8.89
C ARG A 57 -1.79 10.17 8.14
N SER A 58 -1.22 10.74 7.08
CA SER A 58 -0.30 10.02 6.19
C SER A 58 0.97 9.53 6.92
N ASP A 59 1.45 10.30 7.90
CA ASP A 59 2.61 9.91 8.74
C ASP A 59 2.33 8.67 9.59
N GLU A 60 1.07 8.41 9.92
CA GLU A 60 0.69 7.19 10.63
C GLU A 60 0.50 6.02 9.65
N ALA A 61 -0.13 6.30 8.50
CA ALA A 61 -0.35 5.31 7.44
C ALA A 61 0.95 4.66 6.95
N VAL A 62 2.08 5.40 6.95
CA VAL A 62 3.37 4.91 6.44
C VAL A 62 3.82 3.59 7.10
N LYS A 63 3.55 3.42 8.40
CA LYS A 63 3.92 2.22 9.17
C LYS A 63 3.17 0.97 8.67
N TYR A 64 1.91 1.17 8.28
CA TYR A 64 1.08 0.09 7.74
C TYR A 64 1.44 -0.21 6.28
N TRP A 65 1.82 0.79 5.48
CA TRP A 65 2.35 0.54 4.14
C TRP A 65 3.68 -0.22 4.17
N GLN A 66 4.55 0.03 5.16
CA GLN A 66 5.76 -0.77 5.41
C GLN A 66 5.43 -2.23 5.74
N GLN A 67 4.42 -2.46 6.59
CA GLN A 67 3.96 -3.83 6.89
C GLN A 67 3.45 -4.55 5.64
N ILE A 68 2.69 -3.87 4.78
CA ILE A 68 2.21 -4.44 3.51
C ILE A 68 3.38 -4.76 2.58
N ALA A 69 4.35 -3.85 2.45
CA ALA A 69 5.52 -4.06 1.60
C ALA A 69 6.36 -5.27 2.02
N VAL A 70 6.48 -5.53 3.33
CA VAL A 70 7.26 -6.67 3.85
C VAL A 70 6.47 -7.99 3.78
N THR A 71 5.14 -7.94 3.86
CA THR A 71 4.32 -9.16 3.91
C THR A 71 3.80 -9.62 2.55
N SER A 72 3.83 -8.76 1.53
CA SER A 72 3.28 -9.06 0.19
C SER A 72 4.38 -9.31 -0.82
N LEU A 73 4.39 -10.49 -1.44
CA LEU A 73 5.39 -10.88 -2.45
C LEU A 73 4.88 -10.69 -3.89
N ASP A 74 3.58 -10.53 -4.06
CA ASP A 74 2.86 -10.46 -5.33
C ASP A 74 2.12 -9.12 -5.51
N SER A 75 2.45 -8.12 -4.69
CA SER A 75 1.82 -6.81 -4.73
C SER A 75 2.82 -5.69 -4.53
N VAL A 76 2.79 -4.71 -5.44
CA VAL A 76 3.56 -3.47 -5.33
C VAL A 76 2.86 -2.40 -4.50
N LEU A 77 1.67 -2.66 -3.97
CA LEU A 77 0.82 -1.61 -3.39
C LEU A 77 1.53 -0.84 -2.26
N GLY A 78 2.12 -1.55 -1.29
CA GLY A 78 2.84 -0.94 -0.18
C GLY A 78 4.01 -0.08 -0.67
N HIS A 79 4.82 -0.62 -1.58
CA HIS A 79 5.94 0.08 -2.22
C HIS A 79 5.50 1.35 -2.94
N LEU A 80 4.40 1.30 -3.69
CA LEU A 80 3.87 2.43 -4.44
C LEU A 80 3.38 3.57 -3.54
N GLU A 81 2.70 3.23 -2.45
CA GLU A 81 2.21 4.19 -1.45
C GLU A 81 3.35 4.82 -0.65
N LEU A 82 4.39 4.04 -0.32
CA LEU A 82 5.62 4.55 0.30
C LEU A 82 6.34 5.53 -0.63
N ALA A 83 6.54 5.17 -1.90
CA ALA A 83 7.14 6.07 -2.88
C ALA A 83 6.36 7.40 -3.01
N LYS A 84 5.01 7.35 -2.99
CA LYS A 84 4.17 8.58 -3.01
C LYS A 84 4.34 9.40 -1.73
N TYR A 85 4.36 8.76 -0.57
CA TYR A 85 4.52 9.43 0.71
C TYR A 85 5.84 10.19 0.78
N TYR A 86 6.95 9.53 0.45
CA TYR A 86 8.26 10.17 0.46
C TYR A 86 8.41 11.23 -0.64
N GLU A 87 7.83 11.04 -1.83
CA GLU A 87 7.84 12.07 -2.89
C GLU A 87 7.03 13.31 -2.51
N TRP A 88 5.79 13.15 -2.04
CA TRP A 88 4.85 14.26 -1.93
C TRP A 88 4.82 14.91 -0.55
N GLN A 89 4.92 14.11 0.52
CA GLN A 89 4.79 14.60 1.89
C GLN A 89 6.16 14.99 2.46
N ARG A 90 7.16 14.11 2.30
CA ARG A 90 8.49 14.30 2.89
C ARG A 90 9.46 15.04 1.99
N ARG A 91 9.23 15.01 0.67
CA ARG A 91 10.19 15.44 -0.37
C ARG A 91 11.56 14.76 -0.19
N ASP A 92 11.54 13.54 0.30
CA ASP A 92 12.73 12.69 0.42
C ASP A 92 12.84 11.88 -0.86
N TRP A 93 13.65 12.39 -1.79
CA TRP A 93 13.79 11.77 -3.10
C TRP A 93 14.52 10.44 -3.02
N GLY A 94 15.45 10.27 -2.06
CA GLY A 94 16.21 9.03 -1.88
C GLY A 94 15.30 7.88 -1.49
N GLU A 95 14.48 8.08 -0.45
CA GLU A 95 13.47 7.10 -0.04
C GLU A 95 12.43 6.86 -1.15
N ALA A 96 11.97 7.91 -1.82
CA ALA A 96 11.01 7.74 -2.91
C ALA A 96 11.56 6.89 -4.08
N ILE A 97 12.85 7.06 -4.41
CA ILE A 97 13.56 6.26 -5.41
C ILE A 97 13.65 4.82 -4.93
N TYR A 98 14.15 4.59 -3.71
CA TYR A 98 14.29 3.26 -3.12
C TYR A 98 12.98 2.46 -3.22
N TRP A 99 11.86 3.02 -2.74
CA TRP A 99 10.58 2.32 -2.79
C TRP A 99 10.05 2.11 -4.22
N THR A 100 10.41 2.99 -5.16
CA THR A 100 10.08 2.80 -6.58
C THR A 100 10.89 1.66 -7.21
N GLU A 101 12.17 1.52 -6.84
CA GLU A 101 13.03 0.43 -7.30
C GLU A 101 12.57 -0.92 -6.76
N GLN A 102 12.21 -1.00 -5.47
CA GLN A 102 11.64 -2.22 -4.90
C GLN A 102 10.34 -2.63 -5.61
N ALA A 103 9.49 -1.67 -5.98
CA ALA A 103 8.29 -1.98 -6.79
C ALA A 103 8.65 -2.54 -8.18
N LEU A 104 9.69 -2.01 -8.84
CA LEU A 104 10.15 -2.50 -10.14
C LEU A 104 10.71 -3.94 -10.05
N GLU A 105 11.38 -4.28 -8.96
CA GLU A 105 11.86 -5.65 -8.72
C GLU A 105 10.69 -6.64 -8.63
N ILE A 106 9.65 -6.31 -7.85
CA ILE A 106 8.45 -7.15 -7.70
C ILE A 106 7.71 -7.27 -9.04
N VAL A 107 7.57 -6.18 -9.80
CA VAL A 107 7.01 -6.23 -11.17
C VAL A 107 7.79 -7.18 -12.07
N GLY A 108 9.12 -7.16 -12.01
CA GLY A 108 9.97 -8.09 -12.74
C GLY A 108 9.70 -9.56 -12.40
N GLN A 109 9.41 -9.85 -11.13
CA GLN A 109 9.09 -11.20 -10.63
C GLN A 109 7.68 -11.65 -10.98
N MET A 110 6.70 -10.73 -11.01
CA MET A 110 5.31 -11.03 -11.37
C MET A 110 5.11 -11.36 -12.85
N ARG A 111 6.09 -11.06 -13.72
CA ARG A 111 5.97 -11.27 -15.16
C ARG A 111 5.70 -12.75 -15.49
N PRO A 112 4.56 -13.09 -16.12
CA PRO A 112 4.26 -14.45 -16.50
C PRO A 112 5.20 -14.91 -17.62
N GLN A 113 5.62 -16.18 -17.55
CA GLN A 113 6.50 -16.80 -18.54
C GLN A 113 5.81 -18.03 -19.15
N PRO A 114 5.50 -18.06 -20.47
CA PRO A 114 5.78 -17.02 -21.48
C PRO A 114 4.80 -15.83 -21.43
N PRO A 115 5.19 -14.63 -21.88
CA PRO A 115 4.31 -13.47 -21.92
C PRO A 115 3.28 -13.62 -23.05
N THR A 116 1.99 -13.46 -22.72
CA THR A 116 0.88 -13.38 -23.68
C THR A 116 0.16 -12.04 -23.51
N PRO A 117 -0.25 -11.33 -24.58
CA PRO A 117 -0.91 -10.01 -24.50
C PRO A 117 -2.01 -9.87 -23.44
N GLU A 118 -2.77 -10.93 -23.22
CA GLU A 118 -3.88 -11.00 -22.26
C GLU A 118 -3.41 -10.93 -20.79
N ASN A 119 -2.23 -11.48 -20.47
CA ASN A 119 -1.78 -11.69 -19.09
C ASN A 119 -0.74 -10.67 -18.59
N TRP A 120 -0.16 -9.84 -19.47
CA TRP A 120 0.95 -8.94 -19.07
C TRP A 120 0.72 -7.45 -19.33
N ARG A 121 -0.34 -7.07 -20.05
CA ARG A 121 -0.59 -5.65 -20.38
C ARG A 121 -0.68 -4.75 -19.15
N GLN A 122 -1.31 -5.22 -18.08
CA GLN A 122 -1.41 -4.46 -16.83
C GLN A 122 -0.05 -4.33 -16.13
N ILE A 123 0.78 -5.38 -16.19
CA ILE A 123 2.12 -5.40 -15.61
C ILE A 123 3.04 -4.45 -16.39
N GLU A 124 2.94 -4.42 -17.72
CA GLU A 124 3.71 -3.51 -18.59
C GLU A 124 3.35 -2.04 -18.30
N LEU A 125 2.07 -1.71 -18.24
CA LEU A 125 1.62 -0.35 -17.91
C LEU A 125 2.12 0.09 -16.53
N LEU A 126 2.04 -0.79 -15.53
CA LEU A 126 2.53 -0.53 -14.19
C LEU A 126 4.05 -0.33 -14.18
N GLU A 127 4.79 -1.14 -14.92
CA GLU A 127 6.24 -1.00 -15.06
C GLU A 127 6.62 0.34 -15.70
N ASP A 128 5.94 0.72 -16.78
CA ASP A 128 6.16 2.00 -17.46
C ASP A 128 5.87 3.17 -16.52
N GLU A 129 4.77 3.13 -15.76
CA GLU A 129 4.47 4.16 -14.76
C GLU A 129 5.56 4.27 -13.69
N LEU A 130 6.08 3.13 -13.21
CA LEU A 130 7.16 3.10 -12.22
C LEU A 130 8.48 3.62 -12.80
N ARG A 131 8.83 3.26 -14.04
CA ARG A 131 10.03 3.77 -14.74
C ARG A 131 9.95 5.28 -14.97
N HIS A 132 8.79 5.79 -15.38
CA HIS A 132 8.58 7.24 -15.52
C HIS A 132 8.68 7.97 -14.18
N ARG A 133 8.16 7.37 -13.10
CA ARG A 133 8.32 7.92 -11.75
C ARG A 133 9.79 7.95 -11.33
N HIS A 134 10.51 6.83 -11.47
CA HIS A 134 11.92 6.71 -11.11
C HIS A 134 12.77 7.77 -11.82
N ALA A 135 12.68 7.86 -13.15
CA ALA A 135 13.42 8.87 -13.93
C ALA A 135 13.06 10.32 -13.54
N ARG A 136 11.81 10.59 -13.15
CA ARG A 136 11.41 11.90 -12.62
C ARG A 136 12.05 12.17 -11.26
N LEU A 137 12.09 11.18 -10.38
CA LEU A 137 12.66 11.30 -9.04
C LEU A 137 14.18 11.46 -9.08
N GLU A 138 14.89 10.71 -9.92
CA GLU A 138 16.34 10.89 -10.12
C GLU A 138 16.67 12.30 -10.56
N ARG A 139 15.93 12.85 -11.54
CA ARG A 139 16.12 14.25 -11.93
C ARG A 139 15.91 15.20 -10.75
N LYS A 140 14.95 14.95 -9.86
CA LYS A 140 14.72 15.80 -8.68
C LYS A 140 15.86 15.67 -7.65
N SER A 141 16.38 14.46 -7.42
CA SER A 141 17.43 14.24 -6.43
C SER A 141 18.74 14.96 -6.77
N PHE A 142 19.09 15.04 -8.06
CA PHE A 142 20.27 15.78 -8.53
C PHE A 142 20.14 17.31 -8.46
N HIS A 143 18.93 17.87 -8.30
CA HIS A 143 18.68 19.32 -8.29
C HIS A 143 18.33 19.87 -6.89
N THR A 144 18.52 19.07 -5.84
CA THR A 144 18.38 19.46 -4.42
C THR A 144 19.74 19.52 -3.75
#